data_AF-A0AA47P5L4-F1
#
_entry.id   AF-A0AA47P5L4-F1
#
_cell.length_a   1.000
_cell.length_b   1.000
_cell.length_c   1.000
_cell.angle_alpha   90.00
_cell.angle_beta   90.00
_cell.angle_gamma   90.00
#
_symmetry.space_group_name_H-M   'P 1'
#
loop_
_entity.id
_entity.type
_entity.pdbx_description
1 polymer ?
#
loop_
_entity_poly.entity_id
_entity_poly.type
_entity_poly.pdbx_seq_one_letter_code
_entity_poly.pdbx_strand_id
1 'polypeptide(L)'
;MEALKVEARNAIAERTHDRDLSPVSPCTAEVEKVVTLSEEEHLQPFKDKMEEFLSHAKCELETQETLLSNTHKMFLELTISFSVKAKSGEKEISPGTFFTLWHEFSSDFKEQWKRENKTMLQARLKTAEERFRQAKEKATFSVKPKHASGIKAKLGMKS
;
A
#
# COMPACT_ATOMS: atom_id res chain seq x y z
N MET A 1 -18.99 10.92 11.61
CA MET A 1 -17.63 10.40 11.32
C MET A 1 -16.53 11.36 11.77
N GLU A 2 -16.65 12.67 11.54
CA GLU A 2 -15.69 13.66 12.06
C GLU A 2 -15.68 13.77 13.58
N ALA A 3 -16.82 13.66 14.25
CA ALA A 3 -16.90 13.63 15.72
C ALA A 3 -16.07 12.48 16.33
N LEU A 4 -16.20 11.26 15.79
CA LEU A 4 -15.42 10.08 16.20
C LEU A 4 -13.90 10.23 15.95
N LYS A 5 -13.50 10.97 14.91
CA LYS A 5 -12.08 11.23 14.64
C LYS A 5 -11.48 12.30 15.57
N VAL A 6 -12.26 13.32 15.91
CA VAL A 6 -11.88 14.35 16.88
C VAL A 6 -11.78 13.74 18.28
N GLU A 7 -12.72 12.86 18.63
CA GLU A 7 -12.74 12.12 19.89
C GLU A 7 -11.55 11.15 20.00
N ALA A 8 -11.22 10.42 18.92
CA ALA A 8 -10.01 9.59 18.85
C ALA A 8 -8.71 10.43 18.93
N ARG A 9 -8.67 11.61 18.30
CA ARG A 9 -7.52 12.53 18.39
C ARG A 9 -7.35 13.11 19.80
N ASN A 10 -8.44 13.52 20.44
CA ASN A 10 -8.42 14.02 21.81
C ASN A 10 -8.05 12.90 22.79
N ALA A 11 -8.56 11.68 22.60
CA ALA A 11 -8.22 10.52 23.44
C ALA A 11 -6.76 10.03 23.28
N ILE A 12 -6.09 10.37 22.17
CA ILE A 12 -4.65 10.13 21.97
C ILE A 12 -3.83 11.28 22.59
N ALA A 13 -4.29 12.53 22.44
CA ALA A 13 -3.62 13.70 23.01
C ALA A 13 -3.70 13.71 24.55
N GLU A 14 -4.84 13.39 25.15
CA GLU A 14 -5.03 13.26 26.61
C GLU A 14 -4.16 12.13 27.18
N ARG A 15 -4.01 11.02 26.44
CA ARG A 15 -3.10 9.91 26.80
C ARG A 15 -1.62 10.30 26.84
N THR A 16 -1.22 11.37 26.14
CA THR A 16 0.17 11.83 26.14
C THR A 16 0.51 12.80 27.27
N HIS A 17 -0.51 13.34 27.96
CA HIS A 17 -0.35 14.31 29.06
C HIS A 17 -0.41 13.67 30.46
N ASP A 18 -1.00 12.48 30.59
CA ASP A 18 -1.14 11.73 31.85
C ASP A 18 -0.15 10.54 31.91
N ARG A 19 1.14 10.82 31.70
CA ARG A 19 2.17 9.80 31.45
C ARG A 19 2.70 9.10 32.72
N ASP A 20 2.08 9.32 33.88
CA ASP A 20 2.52 8.76 35.16
C ASP A 20 1.64 7.61 35.69
N LEU A 21 0.44 7.40 35.13
CA LEU A 21 -0.41 6.26 35.51
C LEU A 21 -0.63 5.34 34.30
N SER A 22 0.03 4.17 34.31
CA SER A 22 -0.26 3.12 33.34
C SER A 22 -1.76 2.74 33.40
N PRO A 23 -2.42 2.39 32.29
CA PRO A 23 -3.84 2.01 32.28
C PRO A 23 -4.20 0.85 33.22
N VAL A 24 -3.20 0.03 33.57
CA VAL A 24 -3.31 -1.11 34.51
C VAL A 24 -3.08 -0.70 35.97
N SER A 25 -2.60 0.51 36.25
CA SER A 25 -2.33 0.99 37.61
C SER A 25 -3.56 1.03 38.52
N PRO A 26 -4.77 1.47 38.08
CA PRO A 26 -5.94 1.47 38.97
C PRO A 26 -6.38 0.04 39.30
N CYS A 27 -6.30 -0.88 38.33
CA CYS A 27 -6.61 -2.29 38.54
C CYS A 27 -5.61 -2.95 39.50
N THR A 28 -4.32 -2.62 39.36
CA THR A 28 -3.26 -3.10 40.27
C THR A 28 -3.54 -2.67 41.71
N ALA A 29 -3.90 -1.40 41.93
CA ALA A 29 -4.20 -0.86 43.26
C ALA A 29 -5.42 -1.54 43.91
N GLU A 30 -6.49 -1.81 43.15
CA GLU A 30 -7.66 -2.52 43.66
C GLU A 30 -7.35 -4.00 43.99
N VAL A 31 -6.52 -4.66 43.18
CA VAL A 31 -6.06 -6.02 43.48
C VAL A 31 -5.23 -6.05 44.76
N GLU A 32 -4.29 -5.13 44.92
CA GLU A 32 -3.50 -5.00 46.15
C GLU A 32 -4.38 -4.77 47.38
N LYS A 33 -5.41 -3.93 47.25
CA LYS A 33 -6.38 -3.70 48.33
C LYS A 33 -7.15 -4.97 48.72
N VAL A 34 -7.64 -5.73 47.74
CA VAL A 34 -8.35 -6.99 48.03
C VAL A 34 -7.40 -8.01 48.66
N VAL A 35 -6.16 -8.12 48.18
CA VAL A 35 -5.16 -9.05 48.72
C VAL A 35 -4.72 -8.66 50.14
N THR A 36 -4.63 -7.37 50.46
CA THR A 36 -4.20 -6.90 51.78
C THR A 36 -5.31 -6.92 52.84
N LEU A 37 -6.56 -6.76 52.45
CA LEU A 37 -7.71 -6.72 53.37
C LEU A 37 -8.33 -8.10 53.64
N SER A 38 -7.96 -9.13 52.88
CA SER A 38 -8.51 -10.47 53.01
C SER A 38 -7.65 -11.36 53.90
N GLU A 39 -8.27 -12.30 54.60
CA GLU A 39 -7.56 -13.36 55.34
C GLU A 39 -6.94 -14.37 54.36
N GLU A 40 -5.79 -14.94 54.74
CA GLU A 40 -4.99 -15.83 53.87
C GLU A 40 -5.82 -17.01 53.30
N GLU A 41 -6.73 -17.57 54.10
CA GLU A 41 -7.60 -18.69 53.71
C GLU A 41 -8.66 -18.33 52.67
N HIS A 42 -8.87 -17.04 52.38
CA HIS A 42 -9.84 -16.53 51.42
C HIS A 42 -9.20 -15.85 50.20
N LEU A 43 -7.87 -15.80 50.12
CA LEU A 43 -7.18 -15.14 49.01
C LEU A 43 -7.31 -15.88 47.68
N GLN A 44 -7.35 -17.21 47.74
CA GLN A 44 -7.41 -18.04 46.55
C GLN A 44 -8.84 -18.42 46.19
N PRO A 45 -9.20 -18.41 44.91
CA PRO A 45 -8.32 -18.31 43.72
C PRO A 45 -8.15 -16.88 43.16
N PHE A 46 -8.65 -15.85 43.86
CA PHE A 46 -8.67 -14.47 43.35
C PHE A 46 -7.26 -13.95 43.06
N LYS A 47 -6.35 -14.10 44.03
CA LYS A 47 -4.97 -13.59 43.92
C LYS A 47 -4.26 -14.17 42.70
N ASP A 48 -4.27 -15.50 42.54
CA ASP A 48 -3.59 -16.16 41.42
C ASP A 48 -4.14 -15.71 40.06
N LYS A 49 -5.48 -15.66 39.93
CA LYS A 49 -6.13 -15.23 38.68
C LYS A 49 -5.85 -13.76 38.35
N MET A 50 -5.86 -12.89 39.35
CA MET A 50 -5.58 -11.47 39.13
C MET A 50 -4.11 -11.21 38.84
N GLU A 51 -3.19 -11.97 39.43
CA GLU A 51 -1.76 -11.89 39.12
C GLU A 51 -1.48 -12.32 37.68
N GLU A 52 -2.06 -13.44 37.23
CA GLU A 52 -1.98 -13.88 35.83
C GLU A 52 -2.56 -12.82 34.88
N PHE A 53 -3.75 -12.32 35.17
CA PHE A 53 -4.41 -11.29 34.36
C PHE A 53 -3.58 -10.00 34.28
N LEU A 54 -3.09 -9.48 35.41
CA LEU A 54 -2.30 -8.25 35.45
C LEU A 54 -0.95 -8.42 34.75
N SER A 55 -0.31 -9.58 34.89
CA SER A 55 0.93 -9.90 34.19
C SER A 55 0.72 -9.89 32.68
N HIS A 56 -0.33 -10.55 32.21
CA HIS A 56 -0.69 -10.58 30.79
C HIS A 56 -1.00 -9.17 30.26
N ALA A 57 -1.83 -8.41 30.97
CA ALA A 57 -2.22 -7.06 30.57
C ALA A 57 -1.02 -6.09 30.51
N LYS A 58 -0.07 -6.19 31.46
CA LYS A 58 1.18 -5.41 31.44
C LYS A 58 2.04 -5.77 30.23
N CYS A 59 2.23 -7.07 29.98
CA CYS A 59 3.01 -7.54 28.84
C CYS A 59 2.41 -7.10 27.48
N GLU A 60 1.08 -7.17 27.34
CA GLU A 60 0.39 -6.71 26.13
C GLU A 60 0.53 -5.19 25.95
N LEU A 61 0.39 -4.42 27.03
CA LEU A 61 0.58 -2.97 27.01
C LEU A 61 2.00 -2.60 26.56
N GLU A 62 3.03 -3.19 27.16
CA GLU A 62 4.43 -2.95 26.78
C GLU A 62 4.70 -3.30 25.31
N THR A 63 4.09 -4.39 24.83
CA THR A 63 4.17 -4.81 23.42
C THR A 63 3.52 -3.77 22.51
N GLN A 64 2.33 -3.28 22.85
CA GLN A 64 1.61 -2.26 22.07
C GLN A 64 2.36 -0.92 22.06
N GLU A 65 2.92 -0.51 23.20
CA GLU A 65 3.72 0.72 23.30
C GLU A 65 4.99 0.63 22.43
N THR A 66 5.67 -0.52 22.45
CA THR A 66 6.83 -0.79 21.59
C THR A 66 6.46 -0.74 20.11
N LEU A 67 5.35 -1.38 19.72
CA LEU A 67 4.87 -1.36 18.34
C LEU A 67 4.48 0.04 17.89
N LEU A 68 3.81 0.82 18.75
CA LEU A 68 3.41 2.19 18.46
C LEU A 68 4.64 3.08 18.25
N SER A 69 5.63 2.99 19.13
CA SER A 69 6.88 3.75 19.03
C SER A 69 7.64 3.43 17.74
N ASN A 70 7.80 2.14 17.43
CA ASN A 70 8.47 1.69 16.21
C ASN A 70 7.71 2.14 14.95
N THR A 71 6.39 2.05 14.95
CA THR A 71 5.56 2.47 13.82
C THR A 71 5.64 3.98 13.60
N HIS A 72 5.60 4.77 14.67
CA HIS A 72 5.76 6.23 14.59
C HIS A 72 7.14 6.61 14.05
N LYS A 73 8.21 5.95 14.53
CA LYS A 73 9.57 6.15 13.99
C LYS A 73 9.64 5.85 12.49
N MET A 74 9.13 4.70 12.05
CA MET A 74 9.09 4.34 10.62
C MET A 74 8.31 5.37 9.79
N PHE A 75 7.19 5.86 10.33
CA PHE A 75 6.40 6.91 9.66
C PHE A 75 7.21 8.21 9.50
N LEU A 76 7.93 8.66 10.53
CA LEU A 76 8.78 9.84 10.42
C LEU A 76 9.91 9.65 9.39
N GLU A 77 10.57 8.49 9.38
CA GLU A 77 11.59 8.14 8.37
C GLU A 77 11.03 8.17 6.94
N LEU A 78 9.80 7.70 6.74
CA LEU A 78 9.10 7.77 5.45
C LEU A 78 8.85 9.22 5.04
N THR A 79 8.35 10.08 5.94
CA THR A 79 8.08 11.49 5.61
C THR A 79 9.36 12.23 5.18
N ILE A 80 10.49 11.92 5.82
CA ILE A 80 11.81 12.45 5.46
C ILE A 80 12.25 11.92 4.08
N SER A 81 12.13 10.61 3.86
CA SER A 81 12.53 9.96 2.60
C SER A 81 11.79 10.54 1.38
N PHE A 82 10.50 10.85 1.54
CA PHE A 82 9.69 11.47 0.49
C PHE A 82 9.73 13.00 0.50
N SER A 83 10.56 13.62 1.35
CA SER A 83 10.71 15.07 1.48
C SER A 83 9.39 15.82 1.69
N VAL A 84 8.42 15.17 2.33
CA VAL A 84 7.15 15.81 2.70
C VAL A 84 7.48 16.77 3.85
N LYS A 85 6.96 18.00 3.79
CA LYS A 85 7.19 19.03 4.81
C LYS A 85 5.89 19.32 5.55
N ALA A 86 5.99 19.49 6.87
CA ALA A 86 4.88 19.96 7.69
C ALA A 86 4.44 21.37 7.25
N LYS A 87 3.15 21.69 7.40
CA LYS A 87 2.65 23.03 7.11
C LYS A 87 3.13 24.01 8.19
N SER A 88 3.14 25.31 7.87
CA SER A 88 3.52 26.35 8.83
C SER A 88 2.63 26.27 10.09
N GLY A 89 3.24 26.02 11.24
CA GLY A 89 2.55 25.82 12.52
C GLY A 89 2.34 24.35 12.93
N GLU A 90 2.59 23.37 12.06
CA GLU A 90 2.55 21.94 12.41
C GLU A 90 3.94 21.47 12.89
N LYS A 91 3.98 20.80 14.05
CA LYS A 91 5.22 20.23 14.61
C LYS A 91 5.69 18.98 13.83
N GLU A 92 4.74 18.15 13.41
CA GLU A 92 4.96 16.92 12.66
C GLU A 92 3.87 16.76 11.59
N ILE A 93 4.21 16.07 10.49
CA ILE A 93 3.24 15.73 9.45
C ILE A 93 2.28 14.69 10.00
N SER A 94 0.98 14.94 9.88
CA SER A 94 0.00 13.93 10.26
C SER A 94 -0.01 12.75 9.28
N PRO A 95 -0.25 11.50 9.74
CA PRO A 95 -0.45 10.36 8.84
C PRO A 95 -1.50 10.61 7.77
N GLY A 96 -2.61 11.28 8.14
CA GLY A 96 -3.66 11.65 7.19
C GLY A 96 -3.15 12.53 6.05
N THR A 97 -2.30 13.51 6.36
CA THR A 97 -1.70 14.39 5.35
C THR A 97 -0.82 13.60 4.39
N PHE A 98 0.07 12.78 4.92
CA PHE A 98 1.01 11.97 4.12
C PHE A 98 0.27 10.98 3.21
N PHE A 99 -0.66 10.20 3.79
CA PHE A 99 -1.36 9.16 3.03
C PHE A 99 -2.38 9.72 2.03
N THR A 100 -2.90 10.93 2.24
CA THR A 100 -3.72 11.61 1.22
C THR A 100 -2.89 11.90 -0.02
N LEU A 101 -1.71 12.50 0.14
CA LEU A 101 -0.80 12.79 -0.98
C LEU A 101 -0.38 11.51 -1.71
N TRP A 102 -0.04 10.46 -0.96
CA TRP A 102 0.34 9.17 -1.54
C TRP A 102 -0.83 8.49 -2.29
N HIS A 103 -2.03 8.59 -1.74
CA HIS A 103 -3.23 8.06 -2.38
C HIS A 103 -3.53 8.76 -3.71
N GLU A 104 -3.48 10.10 -3.73
CA GLU A 104 -3.64 10.89 -4.96
C GLU A 104 -2.60 10.50 -6.02
N PHE A 105 -1.32 10.50 -5.65
CA PHE A 105 -0.22 10.10 -6.54
C PHE A 105 -0.43 8.69 -7.12
N SER A 106 -0.73 7.70 -6.27
CA SER A 106 -0.86 6.31 -6.70
C SER A 106 -2.11 6.08 -7.56
N SER A 107 -3.20 6.80 -7.28
CA SER A 107 -4.42 6.76 -8.10
C SER A 107 -4.15 7.30 -9.51
N ASP A 108 -3.54 8.48 -9.60
CA ASP A 108 -3.19 9.10 -10.88
C ASP A 108 -2.21 8.24 -11.68
N PHE A 109 -1.18 7.70 -11.00
CA PHE A 109 -0.22 6.80 -11.61
C PHE A 109 -0.89 5.55 -12.19
N LYS A 110 -1.81 4.93 -11.44
CA LYS A 110 -2.58 3.76 -11.89
C LYS A 110 -3.41 4.07 -13.13
N GLU A 111 -4.04 5.23 -13.18
CA GLU A 111 -4.82 5.64 -14.35
C GLU A 111 -3.93 5.92 -15.56
N GLN A 112 -2.82 6.66 -15.38
CA GLN A 112 -1.89 6.93 -16.47
C GLN A 112 -1.29 5.64 -17.02
N TRP A 113 -0.89 4.71 -16.14
CA TRP A 113 -0.39 3.40 -16.53
C TRP A 113 -1.37 2.64 -17.43
N LYS A 114 -2.67 2.65 -17.09
CA LYS A 114 -3.71 2.03 -17.94
C LYS A 114 -3.83 2.71 -19.29
N ARG A 115 -3.83 4.05 -19.32
CA ARG A 115 -3.91 4.83 -20.57
C ARG A 115 -2.72 4.53 -21.47
N GLU A 116 -1.50 4.60 -20.94
CA GLU A 116 -0.27 4.36 -21.71
C GLU A 116 -0.20 2.95 -22.26
N ASN A 117 -0.55 1.93 -21.47
CA ASN A 117 -0.57 0.54 -21.96
C ASN A 117 -1.58 0.34 -23.08
N LYS A 118 -2.75 0.97 -22.99
CA LYS A 118 -3.75 0.93 -24.07
C LYS A 118 -3.21 1.59 -25.33
N THR A 119 -2.61 2.77 -25.23
CA THR A 119 -2.01 3.48 -26.36
C THR A 119 -0.90 2.67 -27.01
N MET A 120 0.02 2.10 -26.22
CA MET A 120 1.11 1.26 -26.71
C MET A 120 0.56 0.02 -27.45
N LEU A 121 -0.45 -0.65 -26.89
CA LEU A 121 -1.06 -1.82 -27.51
C LEU A 121 -1.73 -1.45 -28.85
N GLN A 122 -2.46 -0.34 -28.90
CA GLN A 122 -3.09 0.15 -30.12
C GLN A 122 -2.06 0.51 -31.20
N ALA A 123 -0.94 1.14 -30.83
CA ALA A 123 0.14 1.45 -31.77
C ALA A 123 0.79 0.20 -32.36
N ARG A 124 1.00 -0.84 -31.52
CA ARG A 124 1.50 -2.15 -31.96
C ARG A 124 0.52 -2.85 -32.90
N LEU A 125 -0.77 -2.81 -32.60
CA LEU A 125 -1.83 -3.40 -33.43
C LEU A 125 -1.86 -2.72 -34.81
N LYS A 126 -1.92 -1.39 -34.87
CA LYS A 126 -1.90 -0.63 -36.13
C LYS A 126 -0.67 -0.95 -36.97
N THR A 127 0.50 -1.07 -36.32
CA THR A 127 1.76 -1.43 -37.00
C THR A 127 1.69 -2.85 -37.59
N ALA A 128 1.08 -3.80 -36.89
CA ALA A 128 0.88 -5.16 -37.40
C ALA A 128 -0.11 -5.20 -38.57
N GLU A 129 -1.23 -4.47 -38.48
CA GLU A 129 -2.23 -4.35 -39.54
C GLU A 129 -1.65 -3.73 -40.82
N GLU A 130 -0.86 -2.66 -40.68
CA GLU A 130 -0.13 -1.99 -41.76
C GLU A 130 0.82 -2.97 -42.48
N ARG A 131 1.61 -3.73 -41.72
CA ARG A 131 2.52 -4.76 -42.28
C ARG A 131 1.75 -5.83 -43.05
N PHE A 132 0.62 -6.28 -42.52
CA PHE A 132 -0.20 -7.29 -43.19
C PHE A 132 -0.79 -6.77 -44.50
N ARG A 133 -1.33 -5.54 -44.50
CA ARG A 133 -1.84 -4.91 -45.73
C ARG A 133 -0.75 -4.75 -46.79
N GLN A 134 0.43 -4.25 -46.41
CA GLN A 134 1.56 -4.11 -47.34
C GLN A 134 2.01 -5.47 -47.91
N ALA A 135 2.03 -6.52 -47.11
CA ALA A 135 2.35 -7.87 -47.59
C ALA A 135 1.31 -8.38 -48.61
N LYS A 136 0.02 -8.15 -48.36
CA LYS A 136 -1.07 -8.51 -49.28
C LYS A 136 -0.99 -7.74 -50.60
N GLU A 137 -0.73 -6.43 -50.56
CA GLU A 137 -0.57 -5.60 -51.76
C GLU A 137 0.65 -6.03 -52.59
N LYS A 138 1.78 -6.33 -51.95
CA LYS A 138 2.97 -6.86 -52.62
C LYS A 138 2.73 -8.21 -53.29
N ALA A 139 1.93 -9.10 -52.68
CA ALA A 139 1.55 -10.38 -53.27
C ALA A 139 0.64 -10.23 -54.50
N THR A 140 -0.11 -9.12 -54.61
CA THR A 140 -0.98 -8.84 -55.77
C THR A 140 -0.25 -8.24 -56.99
N PHE A 141 1.03 -7.87 -56.88
CA PHE A 141 1.82 -7.50 -58.06
C PHE A 141 2.12 -8.77 -58.89
N SER A 142 1.22 -9.02 -59.84
CA SER A 142 1.28 -10.09 -60.83
C SER A 142 2.60 -10.05 -61.62
N VAL A 143 3.32 -11.17 -61.63
CA VAL A 143 4.44 -11.40 -62.55
C VAL A 143 3.85 -11.36 -63.96
N LYS A 144 4.05 -10.26 -64.69
CA LYS A 144 3.69 -10.20 -66.12
C LYS A 144 4.26 -11.43 -66.82
N PRO A 145 3.48 -12.16 -67.65
CA PRO A 145 4.00 -13.29 -68.39
C PRO A 145 5.22 -12.83 -69.18
N LYS A 146 6.39 -13.42 -68.92
CA LYS A 146 7.59 -13.13 -69.71
C LYS A 146 7.26 -13.50 -71.16
N HIS A 147 7.31 -12.52 -72.07
CA HIS A 147 7.25 -12.79 -73.50
C HIS A 147 8.33 -13.83 -73.83
N ALA A 148 7.94 -14.97 -74.37
CA ALA A 148 8.84 -16.05 -74.74
C ALA A 148 9.65 -15.63 -75.98
N SER A 149 10.66 -14.77 -75.81
CA SER A 149 11.61 -14.39 -76.87
C SER A 149 12.84 -15.31 -76.92
N GLY A 150 12.88 -16.34 -76.08
CA GLY A 150 13.97 -17.30 -76.01
C GLY A 150 14.13 -18.08 -77.32
N ILE A 151 15.37 -18.48 -77.62
CA ILE A 151 15.77 -19.19 -78.85
C ILE A 151 14.88 -20.41 -79.15
N LYS A 152 14.36 -21.09 -78.12
CA LYS A 152 13.42 -22.22 -78.24
C LYS A 152 12.10 -21.87 -78.97
N ALA A 153 11.63 -20.63 -78.87
CA ALA A 153 10.44 -20.16 -79.59
C ALA A 153 10.72 -19.88 -81.08
N LYS A 154 11.97 -19.55 -81.44
CA LYS A 154 12.39 -19.29 -82.83
C LYS A 154 12.70 -20.56 -83.63
N LEU A 155 12.98 -21.69 -82.97
CA LEU A 155 13.26 -22.97 -83.64
C LEU A 155 12.00 -23.73 -84.11
N GLY A 156 10.79 -23.30 -83.74
CA GLY A 156 9.55 -23.98 -84.10
C GLY A 156 8.92 -23.58 -85.44
N MET A 157 9.53 -22.66 -86.20
CA MET A 157 8.91 -22.07 -87.41
C MET A 157 9.59 -22.43 -88.74
N LYS A 158 10.28 -23.57 -88.83
CA LYS A 158 10.70 -24.12 -90.13
C LYS A 158 10.51 -25.63 -90.14
N SER A 159 9.27 -26.05 -90.47
CA SER A 159 8.98 -27.28 -91.20
C SER A 159 9.11 -27.01 -92.68
#